data_AF-A0A6L8G1T4-F1
#
_entry.id   AF-A0A6L8G1T4-F1
#
_cell.length_a   1.000
_cell.length_b   1.000
_cell.length_c   1.000
_cell.angle_alpha   90.00
_cell.angle_beta   90.00
_cell.angle_gamma   90.00
#
_symmetry.space_group_name_H-M   'P 1'
#
loop_
_entity.id
_entity.type
_entity.pdbx_description
1 polymer ?
#
loop_
_entity_poly.entity_id
_entity_poly.type
_entity_poly.pdbx_seq_one_letter_code
_entity_poly.pdbx_strand_id
1 'polypeptide(L)'
;MNLEVFLRFSRQAFSSWLCVCLLAVVVRAEPGLHFEPLYGPLSQRFAIPSQTAFEAGQPLLPAPDRAPISYQAAVDSLGMAHYGRRVSGFTEGPTVAVALDHYLRMEYQARHRQLWHQQIRRDFRSTASEQRQRRGSRFEWTVPFSAPKPLRRFIGDEGPSLALNGSRTIIVSGKSEWTDGEVQTSFGRSSKFPSLGIEQESDFTVEGKVGELINIRIDQDTQNFGSAIGSGLGDQLSNQIKLDYEGEEDSIFQEVQAGNTTLELPNTRFVGFRQKNKGLFGIRAKGHVGPLAFTTVASHEKSKSNRQTFKGGAAIDTLQLRDYQYIRNTYFFLHEFYRAHLADFRSLLAGVQFGPENFVDISRLEVYINDFNTRNDAELFAKPGVAWVDPSDSLSTIECFDAVGNRLRNSGCFEEGTWHRLDPDDDYSVVAEAGYIILNRPVSNPYAMAVHFKTNAPDFDGTLQQETARLKAGAESDSLYLKLIKARNPRPGFPTWNLEWKNVYRIASGFSTGRRFDPRTLQVDIAKEVPGQEDQLSQQGRSYLQILGLDERGKDPGSAPDRVIDADYIA
;
A
#
# COMPACT_ATOMS: atom_id res chain seq x y z
N MET A 1 16.20 23.61 -54.30
CA MET A 1 15.80 23.48 -55.71
C MET A 1 14.72 24.51 -55.96
N ASN A 2 14.99 25.45 -56.87
CA ASN A 2 14.12 26.58 -57.23
C ASN A 2 12.71 26.12 -57.61
N LEU A 3 11.70 26.90 -57.26
CA LEU A 3 10.42 26.88 -57.97
C LEU A 3 9.90 28.31 -58.13
N GLU A 4 10.29 28.93 -59.25
CA GLU A 4 9.53 30.01 -59.88
C GLU A 4 8.15 29.47 -60.26
N VAL A 5 7.07 30.21 -59.98
CA VAL A 5 5.77 30.00 -60.63
C VAL A 5 5.26 31.33 -61.17
N PHE A 6 5.10 31.31 -62.50
CA PHE A 6 4.72 32.36 -63.43
C PHE A 6 3.32 32.97 -63.17
N LEU A 7 3.22 34.29 -63.33
CA LEU A 7 1.98 35.00 -63.65
C LEU A 7 1.68 34.86 -65.15
N ARG A 8 0.52 34.35 -65.54
CA ARG A 8 -0.01 34.42 -66.92
C ARG A 8 -1.32 35.20 -66.94
N PHE A 9 -1.31 36.34 -67.65
CA PHE A 9 -2.52 37.02 -68.14
C PHE A 9 -2.95 36.39 -69.47
N SER A 10 -4.25 36.17 -69.68
CA SER A 10 -4.79 35.86 -71.00
C SER A 10 -5.92 36.84 -71.35
N ARG A 11 -5.83 37.45 -72.54
CA ARG A 11 -6.81 38.30 -73.22
C ARG A 11 -7.18 37.61 -74.55
N GLN A 12 -8.47 37.55 -74.89
CA GLN A 12 -9.06 37.48 -76.25
C GLN A 12 -10.59 37.63 -76.06
N ALA A 13 -11.31 38.66 -76.52
CA ALA A 13 -11.53 39.31 -77.83
C ALA A 13 -12.64 38.62 -78.68
N PHE A 14 -13.79 39.28 -78.81
CA PHE A 14 -14.70 39.17 -79.97
C PHE A 14 -15.32 40.54 -80.29
N SER A 15 -15.37 40.82 -81.59
CA SER A 15 -15.76 42.06 -82.28
C SER A 15 -17.22 42.03 -82.75
N SER A 16 -17.96 43.15 -82.67
CA SER A 16 -18.70 43.77 -83.81
C SER A 16 -19.63 44.95 -83.44
N TRP A 17 -19.42 46.05 -84.18
CA TRP A 17 -20.31 47.15 -84.62
C TRP A 17 -20.59 48.41 -83.75
N LEU A 18 -20.32 49.56 -84.41
CA LEU A 18 -20.35 51.01 -84.08
C LEU A 18 -21.63 51.51 -83.36
N CYS A 19 -21.68 52.62 -82.61
CA CYS A 19 -20.96 53.90 -82.69
C CYS A 19 -21.00 54.70 -81.36
N VAL A 20 -19.84 55.23 -80.94
CA VAL A 20 -19.51 56.44 -80.13
C VAL A 20 -20.50 56.96 -79.06
N CYS A 21 -20.13 56.72 -77.78
CA CYS A 21 -20.18 57.71 -76.68
C CYS A 21 -19.26 57.22 -75.53
N LEU A 22 -18.34 58.08 -75.08
CA LEU A 22 -17.39 57.82 -73.98
C LEU A 22 -18.13 57.55 -72.66
N LEU A 23 -18.12 56.29 -72.20
CA LEU A 23 -18.39 55.90 -70.82
C LEU A 23 -17.30 54.91 -70.40
N ALA A 24 -16.44 55.36 -69.48
CA ALA A 24 -15.42 54.52 -68.87
C ALA A 24 -16.12 53.44 -68.01
N VAL A 25 -16.26 52.22 -68.54
CA VAL A 25 -16.61 51.05 -67.73
C VAL A 25 -15.37 50.67 -66.93
N VAL A 26 -15.34 51.12 -65.67
CA VAL A 26 -14.37 50.67 -64.68
C VAL A 26 -14.79 49.27 -64.23
N VAL A 27 -14.10 48.23 -64.70
CA VAL A 27 -14.10 46.92 -64.05
C VAL A 27 -13.33 47.09 -62.73
N ARG A 28 -14.05 47.23 -61.61
CA ARG A 28 -13.45 47.17 -60.27
C ARG A 28 -13.16 45.72 -59.93
N ALA A 29 -11.89 45.30 -60.04
CA ALA A 29 -11.40 44.16 -59.28
C ALA A 29 -11.14 44.65 -57.85
N GLU A 30 -11.87 44.11 -56.87
CA GLU A 30 -11.70 44.46 -55.46
C GLU A 30 -10.40 43.80 -54.94
N PRO A 31 -9.46 44.56 -54.37
CA PRO A 31 -8.28 43.97 -53.73
C PRO A 31 -8.69 43.39 -52.37
N GLY A 32 -8.94 42.09 -52.33
CA GLY A 32 -9.14 41.31 -51.10
C GLY A 32 -8.02 40.28 -50.93
N LEU A 33 -7.45 40.18 -49.72
CA LEU A 33 -6.57 39.06 -49.38
C LEU A 33 -7.41 37.81 -49.17
N HIS A 34 -7.52 36.98 -50.20
CA HIS A 34 -8.02 35.62 -50.06
C HIS A 34 -6.89 34.73 -49.53
N PHE A 35 -7.05 34.23 -48.30
CA PHE A 35 -6.24 33.09 -47.87
C PHE A 35 -6.68 31.89 -48.69
N GLU A 36 -5.76 31.28 -49.44
CA GLU A 36 -6.01 29.96 -50.00
C GLU A 36 -6.41 29.01 -48.85
N PRO A 37 -7.42 28.14 -49.05
CA PRO A 37 -7.77 27.15 -48.05
C PRO A 37 -6.51 26.36 -47.68
N LEU A 38 -6.19 26.32 -46.38
CA LEU A 38 -5.02 25.63 -45.84
C LEU A 38 -4.88 24.24 -46.48
N TYR A 39 -3.80 23.96 -47.21
CA TYR A 39 -3.58 22.60 -47.72
C TYR A 39 -3.28 21.65 -46.56
N GLY A 40 -4.12 20.63 -46.38
CA GLY A 40 -3.95 19.63 -45.33
C GLY A 40 -5.27 19.05 -44.81
N PRO A 41 -5.22 18.04 -43.93
CA PRO A 41 -6.41 17.32 -43.41
C PRO A 41 -7.36 18.19 -42.57
N LEU A 42 -7.01 19.46 -42.30
CA LEU A 42 -7.82 20.40 -41.55
C LEU A 42 -8.45 21.50 -42.42
N SER A 43 -8.21 21.50 -43.74
CA SER A 43 -8.61 22.57 -44.67
C SER A 43 -10.09 22.95 -44.57
N GLN A 44 -10.96 21.94 -44.50
CA GLN A 44 -12.41 22.10 -44.46
C GLN A 44 -12.92 22.71 -43.14
N ARG A 45 -12.20 22.51 -42.02
CA ARG A 45 -12.57 23.07 -40.71
C ARG A 45 -12.23 24.55 -40.56
N PHE A 46 -11.41 25.09 -41.47
CA PHE A 46 -11.06 26.51 -41.55
C PHE A 46 -11.72 27.20 -42.75
N ALA A 47 -12.72 26.57 -43.37
CA ALA A 47 -13.42 27.09 -44.55
C ALA A 47 -14.43 28.21 -44.24
N ILE A 48 -14.70 28.49 -42.96
CA ILE A 48 -15.56 29.62 -42.57
C ILE A 48 -14.74 30.91 -42.80
N PRO A 49 -15.16 31.80 -43.72
CA PRO A 49 -14.46 33.05 -43.94
C PRO A 49 -14.48 33.86 -42.65
N SER A 50 -13.31 34.06 -42.04
CA SER A 50 -13.18 35.04 -40.97
C SER A 50 -13.15 36.42 -41.61
N GLN A 51 -14.02 37.34 -41.20
CA GLN A 51 -13.94 38.74 -41.61
C GLN A 51 -12.50 39.24 -41.44
N THR A 52 -11.86 39.59 -42.55
CA THR A 52 -10.53 40.19 -42.56
C THR A 52 -10.69 41.70 -42.58
N ALA A 53 -9.70 42.44 -42.07
CA ALA A 53 -9.72 43.90 -42.07
C ALA A 53 -9.58 44.53 -43.47
N PHE A 54 -9.69 43.73 -44.54
CA PHE A 54 -9.41 44.12 -45.92
C PHE A 54 -10.64 44.01 -46.84
N GLU A 55 -11.87 43.94 -46.31
CA GLU A 55 -13.09 44.06 -47.13
C GLU A 55 -13.36 45.52 -47.54
N ALA A 56 -13.74 45.75 -48.79
CA ALA A 56 -14.07 47.08 -49.29
C ALA A 56 -15.28 47.65 -48.53
N GLY A 57 -15.09 48.78 -47.84
CA GLY A 57 -16.13 49.46 -47.06
C GLY A 57 -16.05 49.25 -45.54
N GLN A 58 -15.12 48.41 -45.05
CA GLN A 58 -14.77 48.38 -43.63
C GLN A 58 -13.46 49.14 -43.38
N PRO A 59 -13.33 49.87 -42.24
CA PRO A 59 -12.06 50.49 -41.90
C PRO A 59 -10.98 49.40 -41.80
N LEU A 60 -9.79 49.67 -42.35
CA LEU A 60 -8.59 48.81 -42.30
C LEU A 60 -8.10 48.48 -40.87
N LEU A 61 -8.85 48.93 -39.85
CA LEU A 61 -8.59 48.81 -38.43
C LEU A 61 -9.93 48.53 -37.74
N PRO A 62 -10.04 47.52 -36.85
CA PRO A 62 -11.18 47.45 -35.95
C PRO A 62 -11.22 48.73 -35.10
N ALA A 63 -12.42 49.25 -34.85
CA ALA A 63 -12.62 50.39 -33.96
C ALA A 63 -11.90 50.14 -32.62
N PRO A 64 -11.22 51.14 -32.05
CA PRO A 64 -10.38 50.93 -30.89
C PRO A 64 -11.27 50.58 -29.70
N ASP A 65 -11.31 49.30 -29.35
CA ASP A 65 -11.52 48.94 -27.96
C ASP A 65 -10.47 49.71 -27.16
N ARG A 66 -10.93 50.42 -26.13
CA ARG A 66 -10.11 51.21 -25.20
C ARG A 66 -9.24 50.28 -24.34
N ALA A 67 -8.42 49.45 -24.98
CA ALA A 67 -7.38 48.70 -24.34
C ALA A 67 -6.20 49.65 -24.10
N PRO A 68 -5.64 49.70 -22.87
CA PRO A 68 -4.53 50.58 -22.53
C PRO A 68 -3.25 50.27 -23.33
N ILE A 69 -3.20 49.13 -24.04
CA ILE A 69 -2.12 48.73 -24.92
C ILE A 69 -2.72 48.40 -26.30
N SER A 70 -2.17 49.00 -27.36
CA SER A 70 -2.52 48.72 -28.75
C SER A 70 -1.24 48.60 -29.58
N TYR A 71 -1.28 47.91 -30.72
CA TYR A 71 -0.15 47.81 -31.64
C TYR A 71 -0.52 48.48 -32.96
N GLN A 72 0.40 49.28 -33.51
CA GLN A 72 0.22 49.95 -34.79
C GLN A 72 1.27 49.46 -35.77
N ALA A 73 0.82 49.07 -36.96
CA ALA A 73 1.66 48.80 -38.11
C ALA A 73 1.37 49.84 -39.20
N ALA A 74 2.40 50.48 -39.74
CA ALA A 74 2.28 51.41 -40.87
C ALA A 74 3.28 51.01 -41.96
N VAL A 75 2.85 50.99 -43.21
CA VAL A 75 3.72 50.68 -44.35
C VAL A 75 4.13 51.98 -45.03
N ASP A 76 5.43 52.16 -45.26
CA ASP A 76 5.94 53.33 -45.98
C ASP A 76 6.00 53.10 -47.50
N SER A 77 6.33 54.16 -48.24
CA SER A 77 6.48 54.13 -49.70
C SER A 77 7.66 53.30 -50.20
N LEU A 78 8.54 52.86 -49.30
CA LEU A 78 9.68 51.99 -49.60
C LEU A 78 9.36 50.50 -49.36
N GLY A 79 8.12 50.17 -48.97
CA GLY A 79 7.67 48.80 -48.75
C GLY A 79 8.10 48.21 -47.40
N MET A 80 8.45 49.06 -46.43
CA MET A 80 8.79 48.64 -45.07
C MET A 80 7.59 48.83 -44.15
N ALA A 81 7.28 47.79 -43.36
CA ALA A 81 6.27 47.81 -42.32
C ALA A 81 6.92 48.21 -40.98
N HIS A 82 6.48 49.33 -40.43
CA HIS A 82 6.89 49.87 -39.13
C HIS A 82 5.90 49.40 -38.06
N TYR A 83 6.35 48.53 -37.17
CA TYR A 83 5.56 47.97 -36.07
C TYR A 83 5.96 48.60 -34.73
N GLY A 84 4.98 49.14 -34.00
CA GLY A 84 5.20 49.79 -32.71
C GLY A 84 4.07 49.55 -31.72
N ARG A 85 4.42 49.42 -30.44
CA ARG A 85 3.46 49.36 -29.34
C ARG A 85 3.03 50.79 -28.98
N ARG A 86 1.74 51.00 -28.74
CA ARG A 86 1.21 52.23 -28.15
C ARG A 86 0.54 51.92 -26.82
N VAL A 87 0.83 52.74 -25.81
CA VAL A 87 0.16 52.69 -24.51
C VAL A 87 -0.63 53.96 -24.33
N SER A 88 -1.94 53.84 -24.11
CA SER A 88 -2.87 54.97 -23.96
C SER A 88 -2.74 56.03 -25.06
N GLY A 89 -2.51 55.60 -26.30
CA GLY A 89 -2.36 56.48 -27.47
C GLY A 89 -0.94 56.99 -27.73
N PHE A 90 0.03 56.80 -26.83
CA PHE A 90 1.43 57.20 -27.02
C PHE A 90 2.29 56.02 -27.46
N THR A 91 3.21 56.23 -28.41
CA THR A 91 4.15 55.18 -28.85
C THR A 91 5.12 54.86 -27.72
N GLU A 92 5.16 53.59 -27.30
CA GLU A 92 6.05 53.08 -26.27
C GLU A 92 7.20 52.31 -26.94
N GLY A 93 8.41 52.84 -26.83
CA GLY A 93 9.63 52.19 -27.32
C GLY A 93 9.94 52.40 -28.81
N PRO A 94 11.07 51.83 -29.30
CA PRO A 94 11.47 51.96 -30.70
C PRO A 94 10.53 51.20 -31.62
N THR A 95 10.15 51.82 -32.74
CA THR A 95 9.42 51.16 -33.83
C THR A 95 10.36 50.24 -34.61
N VAL A 96 9.93 49.00 -34.83
CA VAL A 96 10.70 48.01 -35.59
C VAL A 96 10.28 48.10 -37.05
N ALA A 97 11.22 48.39 -37.94
CA ALA A 97 11.00 48.36 -39.38
C ALA A 97 11.39 46.97 -39.93
N VAL A 98 10.44 46.30 -40.57
CA VAL A 98 10.65 45.01 -41.25
C VAL A 98 10.15 45.12 -42.68
N ALA A 99 10.74 44.35 -43.60
CA ALA A 99 10.20 44.26 -44.96
C ALA A 99 8.75 43.75 -44.91
N LEU A 100 7.89 44.29 -45.78
CA LEU A 100 6.45 43.99 -45.79
C LEU A 100 6.16 42.49 -45.91
N ASP A 101 6.91 41.77 -46.73
CA ASP A 101 6.78 40.31 -46.90
C ASP A 101 7.07 39.55 -45.60
N HIS A 102 8.08 39.98 -44.86
CA HIS A 102 8.43 39.41 -43.56
C HIS A 102 7.36 39.69 -42.51
N TYR A 103 6.83 40.92 -42.48
CA TYR A 103 5.71 41.30 -41.62
C TYR A 103 4.46 40.44 -41.91
N LEU A 104 4.09 40.29 -43.18
CA LEU A 104 2.93 39.50 -43.59
C LEU A 104 3.08 38.02 -43.20
N ARG A 105 4.28 37.43 -43.31
CA ARG A 105 4.54 36.07 -42.82
C ARG A 105 4.38 35.93 -41.32
N MET A 106 4.89 36.90 -40.55
CA MET A 106 4.76 36.89 -39.08
C MET A 106 3.31 37.02 -38.64
N GLU A 107 2.57 37.97 -39.22
CA GLU A 107 1.14 38.16 -38.97
C GLU A 107 0.35 36.90 -39.33
N TYR A 108 0.64 36.29 -40.48
CA TYR A 108 0.00 35.04 -40.88
C TYR A 108 0.23 33.92 -39.84
N GLN A 109 1.47 33.70 -39.41
CA GLN A 109 1.79 32.67 -38.42
C GLN A 109 1.13 32.93 -37.06
N ALA A 110 1.16 34.19 -36.60
CA ALA A 110 0.55 34.60 -35.34
C ALA A 110 -0.98 34.39 -35.38
N ARG A 111 -1.63 34.83 -36.46
CA ARG A 111 -3.07 34.72 -36.64
C ARG A 111 -3.52 33.28 -36.85
N HIS A 112 -2.75 32.48 -37.59
CA HIS A 112 -2.98 31.03 -37.71
C HIS A 112 -2.99 30.35 -36.34
N ARG A 113 -1.98 30.63 -35.51
CA ARG A 113 -1.89 30.08 -34.15
C ARG A 113 -3.08 30.52 -33.30
N GLN A 114 -3.47 31.79 -33.37
CA GLN A 114 -4.60 32.32 -32.62
C GLN A 114 -5.92 31.66 -33.05
N LEU A 115 -6.19 31.56 -34.34
CA LEU A 115 -7.38 30.91 -34.89
C LEU A 115 -7.44 29.43 -34.50
N TRP A 116 -6.31 28.72 -34.56
CA TRP A 116 -6.22 27.33 -34.11
C TRP A 116 -6.58 27.17 -32.64
N HIS A 117 -6.02 28.01 -31.75
CA HIS A 117 -6.37 27.97 -30.32
C HIS A 117 -7.84 28.32 -30.07
N GLN A 118 -8.39 29.28 -30.81
CA GLN A 118 -9.80 29.64 -30.70
C GLN A 118 -10.70 28.49 -31.12
N GLN A 119 -10.38 27.81 -32.24
CA GLN A 119 -11.16 26.69 -32.75
C GLN A 119 -11.13 25.50 -31.77
N ILE A 120 -9.95 25.12 -31.28
CA ILE A 120 -9.83 24.04 -30.28
C ILE A 120 -10.59 24.36 -29.00
N ARG A 121 -10.51 25.61 -28.51
CA ARG A 121 -11.26 26.02 -27.32
C ARG A 121 -12.77 25.99 -27.55
N ARG A 122 -13.24 26.35 -28.74
CA ARG A 122 -14.66 26.25 -29.11
C ARG A 122 -15.11 24.80 -29.13
N ASP A 123 -14.39 23.93 -29.82
CA ASP A 123 -14.70 22.50 -29.92
C ASP A 123 -14.67 21.84 -28.54
N PHE A 124 -13.69 22.18 -27.69
CA PHE A 124 -13.62 21.67 -26.31
C PHE A 124 -14.83 22.12 -25.48
N ARG A 125 -15.24 23.39 -25.60
CA ARG A 125 -16.39 23.94 -24.87
C ARG A 125 -17.72 23.35 -25.34
N SER A 126 -17.92 23.16 -26.65
CA SER A 126 -19.13 22.54 -27.18
C SER A 126 -19.22 21.07 -26.73
N THR A 127 -18.12 20.32 -26.85
CA THR A 127 -18.07 18.92 -26.42
C THR A 127 -18.31 18.77 -24.92
N ALA A 128 -17.68 19.60 -24.09
CA ALA A 128 -17.88 19.60 -22.64
C ALA A 128 -19.31 20.00 -22.23
N SER A 129 -19.95 20.92 -22.97
CA SER A 129 -21.34 21.35 -22.72
C SER A 129 -22.35 20.26 -23.10
N GLU A 130 -22.17 19.62 -24.26
CA GLU A 130 -23.00 18.48 -24.69
C GLU A 130 -22.86 17.29 -23.74
N GLN A 131 -21.65 17.03 -23.24
CA GLN A 131 -21.42 16.00 -22.23
C GLN A 131 -22.06 16.32 -20.89
N ARG A 132 -22.10 17.58 -20.46
CA ARG A 132 -22.81 17.99 -19.23
C ARG A 132 -24.32 17.78 -19.30
N GLN A 133 -24.90 17.84 -20.50
CA GLN A 133 -26.33 17.57 -20.72
C GLN A 133 -26.66 16.08 -20.72
N ARG A 134 -25.68 15.21 -21.04
CA ARG A 134 -25.79 13.77 -20.85
C ARG A 134 -25.51 13.45 -19.38
N ARG A 135 -26.52 12.98 -18.63
CA ARG A 135 -26.39 12.53 -17.22
C ARG A 135 -25.52 11.26 -17.08
N GLY A 136 -24.25 11.31 -17.50
CA GLY A 136 -23.30 10.21 -17.37
C GLY A 136 -22.00 10.69 -16.74
N SER A 137 -21.44 9.88 -15.83
CA SER A 137 -20.12 10.09 -15.20
C SER A 137 -18.94 9.81 -16.12
N ARG A 138 -19.20 9.31 -17.34
CA ARG A 138 -18.20 8.89 -18.31
C ARG A 138 -17.73 10.09 -19.15
N PHE A 139 -16.47 10.46 -18.99
CA PHE A 139 -15.81 11.38 -19.90
C PHE A 139 -15.40 10.62 -21.16
N GLU A 140 -15.75 11.13 -22.33
CA GLU A 140 -15.37 10.53 -23.61
C GLU A 140 -14.78 11.59 -24.53
N TRP A 141 -13.55 11.42 -24.94
CA TRP A 141 -12.87 12.37 -25.80
C TRP A 141 -12.32 11.66 -27.02
N THR A 142 -12.82 12.06 -28.18
CA THR A 142 -12.31 11.59 -29.46
C THR A 142 -11.59 12.74 -30.13
N VAL A 143 -10.34 12.49 -30.51
CA VAL A 143 -9.53 13.46 -31.23
C VAL A 143 -10.22 13.78 -32.57
N PRO A 144 -10.54 15.05 -32.86
CA PRO A 144 -11.46 15.40 -33.95
C PRO A 144 -10.75 15.47 -35.32
N PHE A 145 -9.86 14.53 -35.61
CA PHE A 145 -9.22 14.40 -36.90
C PHE A 145 -8.89 12.94 -37.23
N SER A 146 -9.05 12.58 -38.49
CA SER A 146 -8.69 11.25 -38.99
C SER A 146 -7.19 10.99 -38.89
N ALA A 147 -6.82 9.72 -38.79
CA ALA A 147 -5.42 9.31 -38.80
C ALA A 147 -4.65 9.87 -40.03
N PRO A 148 -3.36 10.22 -39.87
CA PRO A 148 -2.49 10.62 -40.99
C PRO A 148 -2.46 9.54 -42.08
N LYS A 149 -2.38 9.93 -43.36
CA LYS A 149 -2.35 8.99 -44.50
C LYS A 149 -1.40 7.79 -44.33
N PRO A 150 -0.17 7.93 -43.78
CA PRO A 150 0.73 6.78 -43.57
C PRO A 150 0.22 5.76 -42.55
N LEU A 151 -0.63 6.19 -41.62
CA LEU A 151 -1.13 5.41 -40.48
C LEU A 151 -2.55 4.89 -40.68
N ARG A 152 -3.32 5.42 -41.64
CA ARG A 152 -4.69 4.95 -41.94
C ARG A 152 -4.77 3.46 -42.24
N ARG A 153 -3.77 2.90 -42.93
CA ARG A 153 -3.70 1.45 -43.21
C ARG A 153 -3.49 0.58 -41.97
N PHE A 154 -3.13 1.16 -40.83
CA PHE A 154 -2.84 0.42 -39.59
C PHE A 154 -3.78 0.80 -38.45
N ILE A 155 -4.46 1.95 -38.55
CA ILE A 155 -5.25 2.55 -37.46
C ILE A 155 -6.68 2.86 -37.96
N GLY A 156 -7.00 2.67 -39.24
CA GLY A 156 -8.29 3.05 -39.79
C GLY A 156 -8.46 4.56 -39.98
N ASP A 157 -9.67 4.99 -40.34
CA ASP A 157 -9.99 6.39 -40.63
C ASP A 157 -10.42 7.19 -39.39
N GLU A 158 -10.76 6.50 -38.29
CA GLU A 158 -11.13 7.11 -37.03
C GLU A 158 -9.91 7.65 -36.26
N GLY A 159 -10.09 8.77 -35.57
CA GLY A 159 -9.08 9.33 -34.68
C GLY A 159 -9.01 8.58 -33.35
N PRO A 160 -7.89 8.69 -32.60
CA PRO A 160 -7.80 8.08 -31.29
C PRO A 160 -8.89 8.62 -30.34
N SER A 161 -9.50 7.73 -29.56
CA SER A 161 -10.50 8.04 -28.56
C SER A 161 -10.05 7.60 -27.16
N LEU A 162 -10.55 8.31 -26.15
CA LEU A 162 -10.25 8.11 -24.74
C LEU A 162 -11.54 8.24 -23.96
N ALA A 163 -11.98 7.15 -23.36
CA ALA A 163 -13.02 7.13 -22.36
C ALA A 163 -12.39 7.01 -20.96
N LEU A 164 -12.82 7.87 -20.03
CA LEU A 164 -12.45 7.81 -18.63
C LEU A 164 -13.73 7.70 -17.81
N ASN A 165 -13.82 6.69 -16.96
CA ASN A 165 -14.90 6.50 -16.02
C ASN A 165 -14.32 6.29 -14.63
N GLY A 166 -14.86 6.95 -13.62
CA GLY A 166 -14.37 6.80 -12.25
C GLY A 166 -14.53 8.03 -11.39
N SER A 167 -14.02 7.94 -10.17
CA SER A 167 -13.98 9.02 -9.21
C SER A 167 -12.59 9.13 -8.58
N ARG A 168 -12.25 10.35 -8.16
CA ARG A 168 -11.04 10.61 -7.39
C ARG A 168 -11.40 11.54 -6.24
N THR A 169 -11.17 11.07 -5.03
CA THR A 169 -11.36 11.82 -3.79
C THR A 169 -9.99 12.24 -3.28
N ILE A 170 -9.81 13.53 -3.06
CA ILE A 170 -8.59 14.09 -2.46
C ILE A 170 -8.99 14.72 -1.14
N ILE A 171 -8.51 14.15 -0.04
CA ILE A 171 -8.75 14.64 1.31
C ILE A 171 -7.49 15.36 1.78
N VAL A 172 -7.60 16.66 1.98
CA VAL A 172 -6.52 17.47 2.57
C VAL A 172 -6.89 17.75 4.02
N SER A 173 -6.11 17.22 4.95
CA SER A 173 -6.29 17.41 6.38
C SER A 173 -5.15 18.23 6.97
N GLY A 174 -5.44 18.98 8.03
CA GLY A 174 -4.45 19.78 8.76
C GLY A 174 -4.65 19.61 10.25
N LYS A 175 -3.65 19.08 10.98
CA LYS A 175 -3.66 19.04 12.45
C LYS A 175 -2.61 19.98 13.01
N SER A 176 -3.03 20.91 13.86
CA SER A 176 -2.14 21.78 14.63
C SER A 176 -2.44 21.58 16.11
N GLU A 177 -1.40 21.39 16.90
CA GLU A 177 -1.48 21.17 18.34
C GLU A 177 -0.44 22.08 19.00
N TRP A 178 -0.90 23.00 19.86
CA TRP A 178 -0.04 23.92 20.58
C TRP A 178 -0.45 24.01 22.04
N THR A 179 0.53 24.21 22.91
CA THR A 179 0.33 24.38 24.36
C THR A 179 0.71 25.81 24.72
N ASP A 180 -0.15 26.52 25.46
CA ASP A 180 0.12 27.88 25.92
C ASP A 180 0.68 27.85 27.36
N GLY A 181 1.76 28.61 27.64
CA GLY A 181 2.28 28.79 29.01
C GLY A 181 3.55 28.01 29.42
N GLU A 182 4.21 27.26 28.53
CA GLU A 182 5.49 26.58 28.86
C GLU A 182 6.71 27.38 28.37
N VAL A 183 7.75 27.52 29.20
CA VAL A 183 9.01 28.22 28.84
C VAL A 183 9.82 27.31 27.92
N GLN A 184 9.50 27.33 26.63
CA GLN A 184 10.21 26.54 25.63
C GLN A 184 11.45 27.29 25.13
N THR A 185 12.63 26.66 25.29
CA THR A 185 13.88 27.13 24.69
C THR A 185 13.80 27.04 23.16
N SER A 186 14.68 27.76 22.45
CA SER A 186 14.71 27.84 20.97
C SER A 186 14.84 26.50 20.23
N PHE A 187 15.07 25.40 20.93
CA PHE A 187 15.17 24.04 20.39
C PHE A 187 13.86 23.24 20.43
N GLY A 188 12.79 23.73 21.07
CA GLY A 188 11.54 22.98 21.28
C GLY A 188 10.25 23.58 20.72
N ARG A 189 10.32 24.73 20.02
CA ARG A 189 9.13 25.50 19.64
C ARG A 189 8.20 24.71 18.70
N SER A 190 7.07 24.24 19.21
CA SER A 190 6.02 23.64 18.39
C SER A 190 5.51 24.66 17.36
N SER A 191 5.47 24.27 16.09
CA SER A 191 5.04 25.15 15.00
C SER A 191 3.52 25.34 15.05
N LYS A 192 3.06 26.61 15.03
CA LYS A 192 1.64 26.94 14.84
C LYS A 192 1.15 26.62 13.42
N PHE A 193 2.04 26.23 12.52
CA PHE A 193 1.66 25.75 11.20
C PHE A 193 1.16 24.30 11.31
N PRO A 194 -0.05 23.98 10.79
CA PRO A 194 -0.58 22.62 10.85
C PRO A 194 0.31 21.65 10.06
N SER A 195 0.46 20.44 10.58
CA SER A 195 0.92 19.31 9.77
C SER A 195 -0.12 19.04 8.69
N LEU A 196 0.29 18.99 7.43
CA LEU A 196 -0.59 18.79 6.29
C LEU A 196 -0.58 17.31 5.89
N GLY A 197 -1.72 16.64 6.01
CA GLY A 197 -1.96 15.31 5.48
C GLY A 197 -2.69 15.42 4.15
N ILE A 198 -2.21 14.72 3.12
CA ILE A 198 -2.93 14.60 1.84
C ILE A 198 -3.19 13.11 1.61
N GLU A 199 -4.45 12.73 1.65
CA GLU A 199 -4.93 11.41 1.32
C GLU A 199 -5.64 11.44 -0.04
N GLN A 200 -5.36 10.46 -0.88
CA GLN A 200 -5.89 10.39 -2.24
C GLN A 200 -6.47 9.01 -2.49
N GLU A 201 -7.76 8.96 -2.74
CA GLU A 201 -8.48 7.77 -3.16
C GLU A 201 -8.84 7.92 -4.63
N SER A 202 -8.51 6.93 -5.45
CA SER A 202 -8.77 6.91 -6.89
C SER A 202 -9.35 5.57 -7.26
N ASP A 203 -10.49 5.60 -7.93
CA ASP A 203 -11.11 4.45 -8.57
C ASP A 203 -11.48 4.89 -10.00
N PHE A 204 -10.66 4.50 -10.97
CA PHE A 204 -10.92 4.84 -12.36
C PHE A 204 -10.54 3.74 -13.35
N THR A 205 -11.36 3.63 -14.38
CA THR A 205 -11.13 2.87 -15.60
C THR A 205 -10.89 3.83 -16.74
N VAL A 206 -9.73 3.71 -17.39
CA VAL A 206 -9.39 4.41 -18.63
C VAL A 206 -9.44 3.41 -19.77
N GLU A 207 -10.26 3.69 -20.77
CA GLU A 207 -10.35 2.94 -22.03
C GLU A 207 -9.93 3.85 -23.18
N GLY A 208 -8.78 3.59 -23.79
CA GLY A 208 -8.33 4.26 -25.01
C GLY A 208 -8.49 3.35 -26.22
N LYS A 209 -8.93 3.89 -27.35
CA LYS A 209 -8.85 3.22 -28.64
C LYS A 209 -8.00 4.05 -29.59
N VAL A 210 -7.07 3.41 -30.27
CA VAL A 210 -6.31 4.04 -31.36
C VAL A 210 -6.74 3.33 -32.62
N GLY A 211 -7.75 3.89 -33.29
CA GLY A 211 -8.36 3.22 -34.44
C GLY A 211 -9.23 2.03 -34.07
N GLU A 212 -9.28 1.06 -34.97
CA GLU A 212 -10.00 -0.21 -34.77
C GLU A 212 -9.13 -1.28 -34.12
N LEU A 213 -7.80 -1.22 -34.29
CA LEU A 213 -6.90 -2.33 -33.99
C LEU A 213 -6.31 -2.27 -32.58
N ILE A 214 -6.17 -1.10 -31.97
CA ILE A 214 -5.49 -0.93 -30.67
C ILE A 214 -6.48 -0.51 -29.60
N ASN A 215 -6.61 -1.33 -28.56
CA ASN A 215 -7.41 -1.07 -27.37
C ASN A 215 -6.49 -1.03 -26.14
N ILE A 216 -6.62 0.01 -25.33
CA ILE A 216 -5.86 0.20 -24.09
C ILE A 216 -6.86 0.29 -22.96
N ARG A 217 -6.71 -0.53 -21.94
CA ARG A 217 -7.51 -0.50 -20.72
C ARG A 217 -6.61 -0.40 -19.50
N ILE A 218 -6.88 0.58 -18.65
CA ILE A 218 -6.19 0.79 -17.38
C ILE A 218 -7.25 0.84 -16.30
N ASP A 219 -7.23 -0.14 -15.39
CA ASP A 219 -8.07 -0.15 -14.19
C ASP A 219 -7.18 0.14 -12.97
N GLN A 220 -7.49 1.21 -12.24
CA GLN A 220 -6.81 1.62 -11.01
C GLN A 220 -7.82 1.78 -9.87
N ASP A 221 -7.64 1.00 -8.80
CA ASP A 221 -8.42 1.07 -7.56
C ASP A 221 -7.45 1.17 -6.38
N THR A 222 -7.48 2.30 -5.66
CA THR A 222 -6.63 2.54 -4.49
C THR A 222 -7.35 2.35 -3.15
N GLN A 223 -8.68 2.21 -3.13
CA GLN A 223 -9.43 2.06 -1.87
C GLN A 223 -9.18 0.69 -1.24
N ASN A 224 -9.06 -0.34 -2.08
CA ASN A 224 -8.74 -1.68 -1.61
C ASN A 224 -7.27 -1.83 -1.15
N PHE A 225 -6.39 -0.84 -1.38
CA PHE A 225 -4.98 -0.90 -0.97
C PHE A 225 -4.82 -0.69 0.54
N GLY A 226 -5.56 0.27 1.14
CA GLY A 226 -5.50 0.56 2.57
C GLY A 226 -6.06 -0.56 3.44
N SER A 227 -7.17 -1.19 3.02
CA SER A 227 -7.77 -2.34 3.75
C SER A 227 -6.99 -3.65 3.57
N ALA A 228 -6.19 -3.81 2.50
CA ALA A 228 -5.43 -5.03 2.23
C ALA A 228 -4.08 -5.11 2.98
N ILE A 229 -3.57 -4.00 3.51
CA ILE A 229 -2.36 -3.99 4.37
C ILE A 229 -2.61 -4.75 5.69
N GLY A 230 -3.86 -4.82 6.17
CA GLY A 230 -4.22 -5.54 7.39
C GLY A 230 -4.36 -7.06 7.26
N SER A 231 -4.43 -7.61 6.04
CA SER A 231 -4.81 -9.03 5.82
C SER A 231 -3.78 -9.89 5.10
N GLY A 232 -2.59 -9.35 4.78
CA GLY A 232 -1.57 -10.10 4.02
C GLY A 232 -1.96 -10.41 2.57
N LEU A 233 -3.07 -9.82 2.09
CA LEU A 233 -3.61 -9.96 0.72
C LEU A 233 -3.22 -8.79 -0.21
N GLY A 234 -2.35 -7.87 0.25
CA GLY A 234 -1.93 -6.68 -0.51
C GLY A 234 -1.38 -6.96 -1.92
N ASP A 235 -0.84 -8.16 -2.15
CA ASP A 235 -0.29 -8.58 -3.45
C ASP A 235 -1.38 -8.94 -4.50
N GLN A 236 -2.65 -9.06 -4.11
CA GLN A 236 -3.76 -9.34 -5.04
C GLN A 236 -4.35 -8.08 -5.68
N LEU A 237 -3.93 -6.88 -5.25
CA LEU A 237 -4.47 -5.63 -5.74
C LEU A 237 -3.74 -5.12 -6.97
N SER A 238 -4.17 -5.62 -8.12
CA SER A 238 -3.58 -5.33 -9.42
C SER A 238 -4.06 -3.98 -9.94
N ASN A 239 -3.17 -2.99 -10.05
CA ASN A 239 -3.29 -2.03 -11.15
C ASN A 239 -3.23 -2.86 -12.45
N GLN A 240 -4.37 -3.00 -13.14
CA GLN A 240 -4.44 -3.79 -14.37
C GLN A 240 -4.22 -2.87 -15.54
N ILE A 241 -3.10 -3.06 -16.22
CA ILE A 241 -2.84 -2.42 -17.50
C ILE A 241 -2.97 -3.52 -18.53
N LYS A 242 -3.83 -3.32 -19.53
CA LYS A 242 -3.98 -4.22 -20.66
C LYS A 242 -3.95 -3.41 -21.94
N LEU A 243 -3.05 -3.78 -22.83
CA LEU A 243 -3.01 -3.27 -24.20
C LEU A 243 -3.27 -4.47 -25.11
N ASP A 244 -4.24 -4.34 -26.00
CA ASP A 244 -4.61 -5.33 -26.99
C ASP A 244 -4.45 -4.71 -28.38
N TYR A 245 -3.69 -5.37 -29.24
CA TYR A 245 -3.63 -5.11 -30.67
C TYR A 245 -4.20 -6.33 -31.41
N GLU A 246 -5.21 -6.10 -32.24
CA GLU A 246 -5.83 -7.12 -33.09
C GLU A 246 -5.54 -6.73 -34.54
N GLY A 247 -4.70 -7.53 -35.22
CA GLY A 247 -4.36 -7.33 -36.62
C GLY A 247 -5.40 -7.96 -37.55
N GLU A 248 -5.35 -7.58 -38.83
CA GLU A 248 -6.16 -8.22 -39.89
C GLU A 248 -5.76 -9.70 -40.10
N GLU A 249 -6.62 -10.49 -40.75
CA GLU A 249 -6.38 -11.93 -40.97
C GLU A 249 -5.05 -12.23 -41.67
N ASP A 250 -4.68 -11.40 -42.66
CA ASP A 250 -3.47 -11.51 -43.48
C ASP A 250 -2.21 -10.92 -42.81
N SER A 251 -2.33 -10.39 -41.58
CA SER A 251 -1.20 -9.79 -40.87
C SER A 251 -0.29 -10.86 -40.25
N ILE A 252 1.02 -10.60 -40.25
CA ILE A 252 2.01 -11.48 -39.59
C ILE A 252 1.70 -11.59 -38.09
N PHE A 253 1.27 -10.51 -37.46
CA PHE A 253 0.89 -10.46 -36.05
C PHE A 253 -0.62 -10.25 -35.94
N GLN A 254 -1.36 -11.33 -35.69
CA GLN A 254 -2.81 -11.28 -35.53
C GLN A 254 -3.22 -10.76 -34.15
N GLU A 255 -2.40 -10.99 -33.12
CA GLU A 255 -2.73 -10.57 -31.77
C GLU A 255 -1.46 -10.20 -30.99
N VAL A 256 -1.39 -8.98 -30.46
CA VAL A 256 -0.34 -8.58 -29.51
C VAL A 256 -1.00 -8.04 -28.24
N GLN A 257 -0.76 -8.71 -27.12
CA GLN A 257 -1.21 -8.28 -25.81
C GLN A 257 -0.03 -7.85 -24.95
N ALA A 258 -0.16 -6.76 -24.20
CA ALA A 258 0.82 -6.32 -23.23
C ALA A 258 0.16 -5.97 -21.88
N GLY A 259 0.90 -6.21 -20.79
CA GLY A 259 0.43 -5.98 -19.43
C GLY A 259 -0.03 -7.27 -18.75
N ASN A 260 -1.16 -7.24 -18.06
CA ASN A 260 -1.69 -8.41 -17.34
C ASN A 260 -2.18 -9.46 -18.36
N THR A 261 -1.44 -10.56 -18.51
CA THR A 261 -1.73 -11.62 -19.49
C THR A 261 -1.92 -12.98 -18.80
N THR A 262 -2.68 -13.86 -19.46
CA THR A 262 -2.89 -15.25 -19.05
C THR A 262 -2.24 -16.18 -20.05
N LEU A 263 -1.43 -17.12 -19.57
CA LEU A 263 -0.79 -18.11 -20.41
C LEU A 263 -1.62 -19.39 -20.46
N GLU A 264 -2.17 -19.70 -21.63
CA GLU A 264 -2.76 -21.00 -21.93
C GLU A 264 -2.03 -21.61 -23.13
N LEU A 265 -1.19 -22.61 -22.87
CA LEU A 265 -0.52 -23.37 -23.92
C LEU A 265 -1.32 -24.65 -24.23
N PRO A 266 -1.50 -25.03 -25.50
CA PRO A 266 -2.13 -26.29 -25.85
C PRO A 266 -1.33 -27.47 -25.30
N ASN A 267 -2.02 -28.58 -25.00
CA ASN A 267 -1.39 -29.80 -24.47
C ASN A 267 -0.39 -30.37 -25.48
N THR A 268 0.89 -30.10 -25.29
CA THR A 268 1.96 -30.75 -26.06
C THR A 268 2.68 -31.78 -25.19
N ARG A 269 3.04 -32.92 -25.77
CA ARG A 269 3.75 -34.02 -25.08
C ARG A 269 5.19 -33.64 -24.68
N PHE A 270 5.71 -32.52 -25.19
CA PHE A 270 7.13 -32.14 -25.10
C PHE A 270 7.42 -30.96 -24.17
N VAL A 271 6.40 -30.36 -23.54
CA VAL A 271 6.57 -29.24 -22.60
C VAL A 271 6.05 -29.64 -21.22
N GLY A 272 6.97 -29.73 -20.25
CA GLY A 272 6.67 -30.08 -18.85
C GLY A 272 5.90 -29.02 -18.06
N PHE A 273 5.66 -27.84 -18.66
CA PHE A 273 4.88 -26.76 -18.06
C PHE A 273 3.38 -27.01 -18.24
N ARG A 274 2.80 -27.82 -17.34
CA ARG A 274 1.35 -28.06 -17.24
C ARG A 274 0.70 -27.07 -16.26
N GLN A 275 0.92 -25.77 -16.44
CA GLN A 275 0.31 -24.78 -15.55
C GLN A 275 -0.35 -23.66 -16.35
N LYS A 276 -1.67 -23.52 -16.16
CA LYS A 276 -2.40 -22.30 -16.46
C LYS A 276 -1.93 -21.24 -15.47
N ASN A 277 -0.94 -20.44 -15.86
CA ASN A 277 -0.44 -19.36 -15.01
C ASN A 277 -1.32 -18.12 -15.24
N LYS A 278 -2.00 -17.68 -14.18
CA LYS A 278 -2.81 -16.45 -14.15
C LYS A 278 -2.03 -15.36 -13.42
N GLY A 279 -2.13 -14.11 -13.87
CA GLY A 279 -1.51 -12.95 -13.19
C GLY A 279 -0.07 -12.66 -13.59
N LEU A 280 0.29 -12.89 -14.85
CA LEU A 280 1.61 -12.53 -15.39
C LEU A 280 1.59 -11.09 -15.89
N PHE A 281 2.65 -10.32 -15.68
CA PHE A 281 2.85 -9.04 -16.35
C PHE A 281 3.87 -9.23 -17.47
N GLY A 282 3.46 -9.05 -18.73
CA GLY A 282 4.32 -9.37 -19.87
C GLY A 282 3.75 -8.99 -21.22
N ILE A 283 4.43 -9.43 -22.27
CA ILE A 283 4.04 -9.25 -23.67
C ILE A 283 3.79 -10.64 -24.27
N ARG A 284 2.65 -10.80 -24.95
CA ARG A 284 2.27 -11.98 -25.72
C ARG A 284 1.99 -11.57 -27.17
N ALA A 285 2.65 -12.21 -28.11
CA ALA A 285 2.40 -12.03 -29.54
C ALA A 285 2.01 -13.36 -30.18
N LYS A 286 0.92 -13.37 -30.97
CA LYS A 286 0.52 -14.48 -31.83
C LYS A 286 0.53 -14.04 -33.29
N GLY A 287 0.92 -14.95 -34.15
CA GLY A 287 1.04 -14.64 -35.56
C GLY A 287 1.21 -15.87 -36.43
N HIS A 288 1.15 -15.64 -37.75
CA HIS A 288 1.39 -16.66 -38.76
C HIS A 288 2.43 -16.16 -39.74
N VAL A 289 3.35 -17.04 -40.14
CA VAL A 289 4.26 -16.82 -41.27
C VAL A 289 4.03 -17.95 -42.26
N GLY A 290 3.18 -17.72 -43.27
CA GLY A 290 2.70 -18.77 -44.15
C GLY A 290 1.92 -19.84 -43.37
N PRO A 291 2.24 -21.14 -43.49
CA PRO A 291 1.56 -22.20 -42.73
C PRO A 291 2.03 -22.30 -41.27
N LEU A 292 3.06 -21.56 -40.85
CA LEU A 292 3.62 -21.64 -39.51
C LEU A 292 2.92 -20.66 -38.56
N ALA A 293 2.15 -21.20 -37.60
CA ALA A 293 1.64 -20.45 -36.47
C ALA A 293 2.73 -20.32 -35.39
N PHE A 294 2.94 -19.11 -34.86
CA PHE A 294 3.84 -18.87 -33.74
C PHE A 294 3.15 -18.11 -32.61
N THR A 295 3.59 -18.37 -31.37
CA THR A 295 3.17 -17.63 -30.18
C THR A 295 4.39 -17.38 -29.32
N THR A 296 4.69 -16.11 -29.05
CA THR A 296 5.84 -15.68 -28.27
C THR A 296 5.35 -14.99 -27.00
N VAL A 297 5.91 -15.38 -25.85
CA VAL A 297 5.56 -14.80 -24.54
C VAL A 297 6.83 -14.44 -23.80
N ALA A 298 6.91 -13.20 -23.34
CA ALA A 298 7.92 -12.72 -22.42
C ALA A 298 7.23 -12.08 -21.23
N SER A 299 7.35 -12.68 -20.04
CA SER A 299 6.60 -12.24 -18.86
C SER A 299 7.41 -12.34 -17.58
N HIS A 300 7.15 -11.43 -16.65
CA HIS A 300 7.62 -11.51 -15.28
C HIS A 300 6.48 -12.00 -14.37
N GLU A 301 6.71 -13.09 -13.64
CA GLU A 301 5.74 -13.63 -12.70
C GLU A 301 5.73 -12.80 -11.42
N LYS A 302 4.55 -12.32 -11.02
CA LYS A 302 4.33 -11.62 -9.74
C LYS A 302 3.56 -12.47 -8.72
N SER A 303 3.20 -13.71 -9.06
CA SER A 303 2.39 -14.59 -8.21
C SER A 303 3.28 -15.52 -7.39
N LYS A 304 3.01 -15.67 -6.09
CA LYS A 304 3.56 -16.75 -5.26
C LYS A 304 2.72 -18.01 -5.46
N SER A 305 3.32 -19.06 -6.00
CA SER A 305 2.70 -20.38 -6.12
C SER A 305 2.39 -20.96 -4.73
N ASN A 306 1.12 -20.93 -4.32
CA ASN A 306 0.67 -21.58 -3.09
C ASN A 306 0.16 -22.99 -3.43
N ARG A 307 1.03 -24.00 -3.28
CA ARG A 307 0.69 -25.39 -3.57
C ARG A 307 0.11 -26.05 -2.32
N GLN A 308 -1.22 -26.07 -2.21
CA GLN A 308 -1.90 -26.87 -1.17
C GLN A 308 -2.12 -28.30 -1.67
N THR A 309 -1.66 -29.28 -0.90
CA THR A 309 -1.90 -30.71 -1.16
C THR A 309 -3.15 -31.18 -0.41
N PHE A 310 -4.13 -31.69 -1.14
CA PHE A 310 -5.39 -32.21 -0.59
C PHE A 310 -5.34 -33.74 -0.55
N LYS A 311 -5.61 -34.35 0.61
CA LYS A 311 -5.97 -35.78 0.74
C LYS A 311 -7.25 -35.88 1.55
N GLY A 312 -8.31 -36.46 0.98
CA GLY A 312 -9.53 -36.80 1.72
C GLY A 312 -10.49 -35.64 2.06
N GLY A 313 -10.39 -34.47 1.41
CA GLY A 313 -11.36 -33.38 1.56
C GLY A 313 -11.13 -32.40 2.71
N ALA A 314 -10.15 -32.66 3.60
CA ALA A 314 -9.67 -31.70 4.58
C ALA A 314 -8.36 -31.06 4.10
N ALA A 315 -8.24 -29.74 4.25
CA ALA A 315 -6.97 -29.04 4.03
C ALA A 315 -6.01 -29.44 5.16
N ILE A 316 -4.89 -30.08 4.83
CA ILE A 316 -3.82 -30.37 5.79
C ILE A 316 -2.85 -29.19 5.73
N ASP A 317 -2.73 -28.47 6.83
CA ASP A 317 -1.71 -27.44 7.02
C ASP A 317 -0.57 -28.06 7.85
N THR A 318 0.66 -28.01 7.35
CA THR A 318 1.83 -28.54 8.05
C THR A 318 2.61 -27.37 8.62
N LEU A 319 2.61 -27.25 9.96
CA LEU A 319 3.36 -26.23 10.67
C LEU A 319 4.68 -26.82 11.20
N GLN A 320 5.80 -26.26 10.75
CA GLN A 320 7.12 -26.59 11.31
C GLN A 320 7.52 -25.51 12.32
N LEU A 321 7.80 -25.93 13.56
CA LEU A 321 8.26 -25.07 14.64
C LEU A 321 9.63 -25.54 15.13
N ARG A 322 10.53 -24.58 15.36
CA ARG A 322 11.80 -24.82 16.05
C ARG A 322 11.58 -24.82 17.56
N ASP A 323 12.44 -25.53 18.28
CA ASP A 323 12.45 -25.60 19.75
C ASP A 323 12.46 -24.20 20.41
N TYR A 324 13.20 -23.25 19.85
CA TYR A 324 13.29 -21.88 20.36
C TYR A 324 12.09 -20.96 20.01
N GLN A 325 11.12 -21.44 19.22
CA GLN A 325 9.91 -20.73 18.78
C GLN A 325 8.70 -20.97 19.71
N TYR A 326 8.95 -21.12 21.01
CA TYR A 326 7.91 -21.11 22.02
C TYR A 326 7.26 -19.72 22.16
N ILE A 327 6.08 -19.66 22.78
CA ILE A 327 5.37 -18.42 23.08
C ILE A 327 6.12 -17.69 24.20
N ARG A 328 6.87 -16.65 23.82
CA ARG A 328 7.69 -15.84 24.74
C ARG A 328 6.88 -14.83 25.53
N ASN A 329 7.32 -14.54 26.75
CA ASN A 329 6.82 -13.48 27.62
C ASN A 329 5.30 -13.54 27.87
N THR A 330 4.71 -14.74 27.89
CA THR A 330 3.26 -14.90 28.07
C THR A 330 2.90 -15.73 29.30
N TYR A 331 3.65 -16.80 29.57
CA TYR A 331 3.37 -17.73 30.66
C TYR A 331 4.43 -17.55 31.75
N PHE A 332 4.00 -17.25 32.97
CA PHE A 332 4.91 -17.04 34.10
C PHE A 332 4.46 -17.75 35.35
N PHE A 333 5.35 -18.51 35.96
CA PHE A 333 5.19 -19.00 37.32
C PHE A 333 5.33 -17.83 38.30
N LEU A 334 4.47 -17.80 39.31
CA LEU A 334 4.53 -16.80 40.38
C LEU A 334 5.71 -17.05 41.32
N HIS A 335 6.21 -18.29 41.36
CA HIS A 335 7.22 -18.74 42.30
C HIS A 335 7.98 -19.98 41.80
N GLU A 336 9.24 -20.14 42.18
CA GLU A 336 10.02 -21.35 41.87
C GLU A 336 9.40 -22.60 42.51
N PHE A 337 8.74 -22.45 43.66
CA PHE A 337 7.95 -23.52 44.30
C PHE A 337 6.95 -24.13 43.31
N TYR A 338 6.15 -23.29 42.63
CA TYR A 338 5.14 -23.78 41.69
C TYR A 338 5.77 -24.45 40.48
N ARG A 339 6.84 -23.85 39.94
CA ARG A 339 7.60 -24.41 38.83
C ARG A 339 8.17 -25.79 39.16
N ALA A 340 8.77 -25.95 40.33
CA ALA A 340 9.38 -27.20 40.78
C ALA A 340 8.34 -28.33 40.96
N HIS A 341 7.12 -27.99 41.37
CA HIS A 341 6.02 -28.95 41.55
C HIS A 341 5.17 -29.15 40.28
N LEU A 342 5.48 -28.44 39.19
CA LEU A 342 4.82 -28.56 37.89
C LEU A 342 5.82 -28.98 36.79
N ALA A 343 6.69 -29.95 37.10
CA ALA A 343 7.65 -30.49 36.13
C ALA A 343 6.98 -31.22 34.96
N ASP A 344 5.78 -31.78 35.18
CA ASP A 344 4.95 -32.43 34.15
C ASP A 344 3.56 -31.79 34.11
N PHE A 345 3.18 -31.29 32.94
CA PHE A 345 1.89 -30.64 32.70
C PHE A 345 0.69 -31.53 33.05
N ARG A 346 0.83 -32.87 32.90
CA ARG A 346 -0.22 -33.83 33.24
C ARG A 346 -0.62 -33.81 34.71
N SER A 347 0.26 -33.33 35.59
CA SER A 347 -0.07 -33.15 37.01
C SER A 347 -1.23 -32.17 37.22
N LEU A 348 -1.51 -31.26 36.29
CA LEU A 348 -2.72 -30.42 36.34
C LEU A 348 -4.00 -31.25 36.20
N LEU A 349 -3.97 -32.32 35.40
CA LEU A 349 -5.12 -33.18 35.14
C LEU A 349 -5.33 -34.22 36.24
N ALA A 350 -4.25 -34.69 36.87
CA ALA A 350 -4.28 -35.67 37.95
C ALA A 350 -4.46 -35.04 39.35
N GLY A 351 -4.32 -33.72 39.46
CA GLY A 351 -4.26 -32.98 40.72
C GLY A 351 -2.82 -32.60 41.05
N VAL A 352 -2.63 -31.32 41.39
CA VAL A 352 -1.31 -30.76 41.75
C VAL A 352 -0.70 -31.48 42.96
N GLN A 353 0.63 -31.58 42.98
CA GLN A 353 1.36 -32.40 43.97
C GLN A 353 1.52 -31.73 45.34
N PHE A 354 0.82 -30.62 45.60
CA PHE A 354 0.83 -29.90 46.87
C PHE A 354 -0.60 -29.62 47.36
N GLY A 355 -0.72 -29.43 48.68
CA GLY A 355 -2.03 -29.22 49.30
C GLY A 355 -2.65 -27.86 49.02
N PRO A 356 -3.97 -27.73 49.20
CA PRO A 356 -4.75 -26.53 48.90
C PRO A 356 -4.31 -25.30 49.72
N GLU A 357 -3.59 -25.50 50.82
CA GLU A 357 -2.97 -24.42 51.60
C GLU A 357 -1.97 -23.57 50.80
N ASN A 358 -1.41 -24.13 49.73
CA ASN A 358 -0.47 -23.46 48.84
C ASN A 358 -1.13 -22.94 47.55
N PHE A 359 -2.45 -23.08 47.39
CA PHE A 359 -3.14 -22.52 46.21
C PHE A 359 -3.16 -21.00 46.31
N VAL A 360 -3.03 -20.33 45.17
CA VAL A 360 -3.06 -18.85 45.11
C VAL A 360 -4.46 -18.36 45.45
N ASP A 361 -4.55 -17.40 46.36
CA ASP A 361 -5.77 -16.63 46.58
C ASP A 361 -5.92 -15.60 45.46
N ILE A 362 -6.77 -15.89 44.48
CA ILE A 362 -7.02 -15.05 43.30
C ILE A 362 -7.46 -13.64 43.72
N SER A 363 -8.22 -13.51 44.82
CA SER A 363 -8.71 -12.21 45.29
C SER A 363 -7.60 -11.30 45.82
N ARG A 364 -6.44 -11.89 46.14
CA ARG A 364 -5.25 -11.21 46.68
C ARG A 364 -4.06 -11.25 45.72
N LEU A 365 -4.27 -11.73 44.50
CA LEU A 365 -3.28 -11.66 43.43
C LEU A 365 -3.38 -10.33 42.69
N GLU A 366 -2.27 -9.63 42.63
CA GLU A 366 -2.08 -8.41 41.87
C GLU A 366 -0.83 -8.57 41.02
N VAL A 367 -0.96 -8.35 39.71
CA VAL A 367 0.15 -8.39 38.75
C VAL A 367 0.47 -6.98 38.32
N TYR A 368 1.76 -6.66 38.26
CA TYR A 368 2.26 -5.33 37.98
C TYR A 368 3.32 -5.36 36.88
N ILE A 369 3.30 -4.37 36.00
CA ILE A 369 4.35 -4.15 35.00
C ILE A 369 4.99 -2.78 35.24
N ASN A 370 6.31 -2.73 35.06
CA ASN A 370 7.07 -1.49 34.98
C ASN A 370 7.60 -1.35 33.55
N ASP A 371 7.06 -0.37 32.83
CA ASP A 371 7.43 -0.06 31.45
C ASP A 371 8.63 0.90 31.36
N PHE A 372 9.09 1.40 32.51
CA PHE A 372 10.13 2.40 32.68
C PHE A 372 9.87 3.70 31.92
N ASN A 373 8.59 4.04 31.74
CA ASN A 373 8.16 5.29 31.14
C ASN A 373 7.34 6.07 32.16
N THR A 374 7.85 7.24 32.57
CA THR A 374 7.15 8.04 33.57
C THR A 374 6.08 8.97 33.00
N ARG A 375 5.96 9.07 31.67
CA ARG A 375 5.05 10.02 31.01
C ARG A 375 3.59 9.60 31.06
N ASN A 376 3.33 8.30 31.11
CA ASN A 376 2.01 7.67 31.15
C ASN A 376 1.62 7.17 32.55
N ASP A 377 2.47 7.34 33.56
CA ASP A 377 2.22 6.85 34.93
C ASP A 377 0.89 7.36 35.50
N ALA A 378 0.55 8.63 35.24
CA ALA A 378 -0.68 9.24 35.73
C ALA A 378 -1.94 8.61 35.09
N GLU A 379 -1.86 8.24 33.81
CA GLU A 379 -2.96 7.61 33.07
C GLU A 379 -3.13 6.13 33.45
N LEU A 380 -2.01 5.44 33.72
CA LEU A 380 -1.97 4.04 34.12
C LEU A 380 -2.12 3.84 35.64
N PHE A 381 -2.31 4.92 36.42
CA PHE A 381 -2.32 4.91 37.88
C PHE A 381 -1.12 4.16 38.48
N ALA A 382 0.05 4.31 37.85
CA ALA A 382 1.26 3.62 38.26
C ALA A 382 1.77 4.15 39.61
N LYS A 383 2.18 3.24 40.50
CA LYS A 383 2.67 3.57 41.83
C LYS A 383 4.17 3.33 41.95
N PRO A 384 4.93 4.16 42.69
CA PRO A 384 6.33 3.90 42.94
C PRO A 384 6.51 2.65 43.80
N GLY A 385 7.57 1.89 43.54
CA GLY A 385 7.86 0.69 44.31
C GLY A 385 9.11 -0.05 43.87
N VAL A 386 9.43 -1.09 44.64
CA VAL A 386 10.56 -1.97 44.37
C VAL A 386 10.09 -3.42 44.32
N ALA A 387 10.51 -4.12 43.28
CA ALA A 387 10.31 -5.56 43.12
C ALA A 387 11.63 -6.28 43.31
N TRP A 388 11.62 -7.38 44.07
CA TRP A 388 12.81 -8.18 44.36
C TRP A 388 12.58 -9.64 44.03
N VAL A 389 13.63 -10.34 43.62
CA VAL A 389 13.62 -11.80 43.60
C VAL A 389 13.54 -12.34 45.02
N ASP A 390 13.06 -13.57 45.15
CA ASP A 390 12.97 -14.24 46.44
C ASP A 390 14.23 -15.09 46.73
N PRO A 391 14.69 -15.20 47.99
CA PRO A 391 15.77 -16.12 48.36
C PRO A 391 15.62 -17.56 47.87
N SER A 392 14.39 -18.07 47.75
CA SER A 392 14.13 -19.44 47.28
C SER A 392 14.19 -19.61 45.77
N ASP A 393 14.29 -18.51 44.99
CA ASP A 393 14.53 -18.53 43.55
C ASP A 393 16.01 -18.88 43.26
N SER A 394 16.40 -20.10 43.66
CA SER A 394 17.77 -20.60 43.88
C SER A 394 18.55 -20.99 42.61
N LEU A 395 18.18 -20.49 41.43
CA LEU A 395 18.70 -20.97 40.14
C LEU A 395 19.48 -19.91 39.34
N SER A 396 20.22 -19.01 40.01
CA SER A 396 21.04 -18.00 39.33
C SER A 396 22.54 -18.14 39.59
N THR A 397 23.34 -17.84 38.57
CA THR A 397 24.78 -17.56 38.72
C THR A 397 25.04 -16.18 39.35
N ILE A 398 23.99 -15.40 39.56
CA ILE A 398 24.02 -14.08 40.17
C ILE A 398 23.65 -14.21 41.65
N GLU A 399 24.52 -13.72 42.52
CA GLU A 399 24.26 -13.63 43.96
C GLU A 399 23.29 -12.47 44.22
N CYS A 400 22.05 -12.79 44.59
CA CYS A 400 21.05 -11.79 44.96
C CYS A 400 20.95 -11.56 46.48
N PHE A 401 21.67 -12.37 47.26
CA PHE A 401 21.69 -12.32 48.71
C PHE A 401 23.12 -12.54 49.23
N ASP A 402 23.50 -11.84 50.29
CA ASP A 402 24.75 -12.12 50.99
C ASP A 402 24.63 -13.38 51.89
N ALA A 403 25.75 -13.77 52.52
CA ALA A 403 25.80 -14.93 53.41
C ALA A 403 24.88 -14.86 54.64
N VAL A 404 24.35 -13.67 54.96
CA VAL A 404 23.44 -13.41 56.09
C VAL A 404 21.99 -13.22 55.60
N GLY A 405 21.75 -13.30 54.29
CA GLY A 405 20.43 -13.18 53.66
C GLY A 405 20.01 -11.75 53.31
N ASN A 406 20.91 -10.77 53.35
CA ASN A 406 20.59 -9.40 52.93
C ASN A 406 20.52 -9.30 51.41
N ARG A 407 19.54 -8.55 50.90
CA ARG A 407 19.32 -8.34 49.47
C ARG A 407 20.44 -7.51 48.83
N LEU A 408 21.07 -8.06 47.80
CA LEU A 408 22.09 -7.40 46.99
C LEU A 408 21.46 -6.69 45.78
N ARG A 409 21.87 -5.45 45.52
CA ARG A 409 21.41 -4.65 44.38
C ARG A 409 22.14 -4.99 43.07
N ASN A 410 22.20 -6.28 42.75
CA ASN A 410 22.77 -6.78 41.51
C ASN A 410 21.72 -6.81 40.39
N SER A 411 22.17 -6.68 39.14
CA SER A 411 21.28 -6.70 37.97
C SER A 411 20.51 -8.02 37.88
N GLY A 412 19.19 -7.95 37.66
CA GLY A 412 18.32 -9.13 37.61
C GLY A 412 17.80 -9.58 38.98
N CYS A 413 18.31 -9.05 40.09
CA CYS A 413 17.84 -9.36 41.45
C CYS A 413 16.72 -8.42 41.92
N PHE A 414 16.62 -7.23 41.34
CA PHE A 414 15.60 -6.25 41.70
C PHE A 414 15.31 -5.30 40.54
N GLU A 415 14.15 -4.66 40.60
CA GLU A 415 13.77 -3.54 39.74
C GLU A 415 13.07 -2.47 40.58
N GLU A 416 13.37 -1.21 40.34
CA GLU A 416 12.83 -0.05 41.06
C GLU A 416 12.25 0.95 40.06
N GLY A 417 11.10 1.53 40.36
CA GLY A 417 10.43 2.48 39.49
C GLY A 417 8.94 2.56 39.76
N THR A 418 8.16 2.93 38.74
CA THR A 418 6.70 2.98 38.78
C THR A 418 6.12 1.72 38.18
N TRP A 419 5.08 1.19 38.85
CA TRP A 419 4.47 -0.08 38.54
C TRP A 419 2.99 0.14 38.29
N HIS A 420 2.52 -0.19 37.09
CA HIS A 420 1.10 -0.20 36.76
C HIS A 420 0.51 -1.56 37.07
N ARG A 421 -0.68 -1.58 37.67
CA ARG A 421 -1.42 -2.81 37.96
C ARG A 421 -2.14 -3.27 36.70
N LEU A 422 -2.06 -4.56 36.39
CA LEU A 422 -2.84 -5.20 35.33
C LEU A 422 -4.25 -5.52 35.80
N ASP A 423 -5.20 -5.46 34.87
CA ASP A 423 -6.59 -5.83 35.10
C ASP A 423 -6.74 -7.37 35.13
N PRO A 424 -7.22 -7.96 36.24
CA PRO A 424 -7.41 -9.40 36.35
C PRO A 424 -8.46 -9.98 35.39
N ASP A 425 -9.40 -9.17 34.89
CA ASP A 425 -10.46 -9.64 33.98
C ASP A 425 -10.03 -9.54 32.51
N ASP A 426 -9.17 -8.56 32.17
CA ASP A 426 -8.84 -8.21 30.78
C ASP A 426 -7.40 -8.52 30.36
N ASP A 427 -6.42 -8.50 31.27
CA ASP A 427 -5.00 -8.57 30.91
C ASP A 427 -4.38 -9.96 31.07
N TYR A 428 -4.89 -10.77 32.01
CA TYR A 428 -4.31 -12.09 32.30
C TYR A 428 -5.31 -13.10 32.87
N SER A 429 -4.96 -14.38 32.80
CA SER A 429 -5.66 -15.47 33.45
C SER A 429 -4.74 -16.16 34.46
N VAL A 430 -5.32 -16.80 35.47
CA VAL A 430 -4.59 -17.39 36.60
C VAL A 430 -5.01 -18.85 36.74
N VAL A 431 -4.04 -19.74 36.93
CA VAL A 431 -4.30 -21.12 37.36
C VAL A 431 -3.85 -21.23 38.81
N ALA A 432 -4.80 -21.04 39.73
CA ALA A 432 -4.51 -20.84 41.16
C ALA A 432 -3.92 -22.08 41.83
N GLU A 433 -4.35 -23.26 41.39
CA GLU A 433 -3.88 -24.55 41.86
C GLU A 433 -2.43 -24.79 41.48
N ALA A 434 -1.95 -24.19 40.39
CA ALA A 434 -0.62 -24.40 39.84
C ALA A 434 0.30 -23.18 39.93
N GLY A 435 -0.22 -22.05 40.41
CA GLY A 435 0.54 -20.83 40.68
C GLY A 435 1.27 -20.24 39.48
N TYR A 436 0.62 -20.20 38.32
CA TYR A 436 1.11 -19.48 37.14
C TYR A 436 0.03 -18.59 36.53
N ILE A 437 0.50 -17.59 35.78
CA ILE A 437 -0.34 -16.64 35.04
C ILE A 437 -0.10 -16.76 33.55
N ILE A 438 -1.15 -16.48 32.78
CA ILE A 438 -1.16 -16.45 31.32
C ILE A 438 -1.57 -15.04 30.90
N LEU A 439 -0.70 -14.31 30.23
CA LEU A 439 -1.02 -12.97 29.77
C LEU A 439 -1.78 -13.01 28.44
N ASN A 440 -2.75 -12.14 28.28
CA ASN A 440 -3.47 -11.99 27.02
C ASN A 440 -2.59 -11.35 25.94
N ARG A 441 -1.59 -10.57 26.37
CA ARG A 441 -0.57 -9.96 25.51
C ARG A 441 0.84 -10.24 26.06
N PRO A 442 1.81 -10.60 25.21
CA PRO A 442 3.17 -10.83 25.67
C PRO A 442 3.80 -9.55 26.22
N VAL A 443 4.55 -9.66 27.32
CA VAL A 443 5.27 -8.52 27.89
C VAL A 443 6.36 -8.06 26.93
N SER A 444 6.33 -6.78 26.57
CA SER A 444 7.36 -6.16 25.74
C SER A 444 8.70 -6.08 26.46
N ASN A 445 9.81 -6.23 25.72
CA ASN A 445 11.11 -5.81 26.23
C ASN A 445 11.27 -4.29 25.98
N PRO A 446 11.79 -3.51 26.94
CA PRO A 446 12.55 -3.92 28.13
C PRO A 446 11.73 -3.99 29.43
N TYR A 447 10.42 -4.23 29.41
CA TYR A 447 9.58 -4.09 30.62
C TYR A 447 9.88 -5.16 31.67
N ALA A 448 9.69 -4.81 32.93
CA ALA A 448 9.77 -5.72 34.07
C ALA A 448 8.37 -6.08 34.56
N MET A 449 8.23 -7.25 35.20
CA MET A 449 6.96 -7.72 35.77
C MET A 449 7.17 -8.25 37.17
N ALA A 450 6.23 -7.91 38.04
CA ALA A 450 6.23 -8.26 39.44
C ALA A 450 4.83 -8.62 39.91
N VAL A 451 4.74 -9.32 41.04
CA VAL A 451 3.48 -9.78 41.60
C VAL A 451 3.42 -9.52 43.10
N HIS A 452 2.21 -9.33 43.58
CA HIS A 452 1.84 -9.46 44.97
C HIS A 452 0.75 -10.52 45.04
N PHE A 453 0.95 -11.58 45.83
CA PHE A 453 -0.03 -12.64 45.99
C PHE A 453 -0.04 -13.17 47.41
N LYS A 454 -1.10 -13.88 47.79
CA LYS A 454 -1.20 -14.68 49.02
C LYS A 454 -1.67 -16.08 48.65
N THR A 455 -1.47 -17.04 49.55
CA THR A 455 -2.08 -18.36 49.41
C THR A 455 -3.41 -18.43 50.20
N ASN A 456 -4.22 -19.45 49.93
CA ASN A 456 -5.55 -19.63 50.53
C ASN A 456 -5.52 -19.92 52.04
N ALA A 457 -4.39 -20.33 52.60
CA ALA A 457 -4.23 -20.60 54.03
C ALA A 457 -3.28 -19.59 54.68
N PRO A 458 -3.76 -18.40 55.10
CA PRO A 458 -2.91 -17.35 55.64
C PRO A 458 -2.22 -17.73 56.97
N ASP A 459 -2.79 -18.69 57.70
CA ASP A 459 -2.28 -19.21 58.98
C ASP A 459 -1.31 -20.39 58.81
N PHE A 460 -1.08 -20.85 57.57
CA PHE A 460 -0.15 -21.93 57.28
C PHE A 460 1.30 -21.40 57.25
N ASP A 461 2.18 -21.92 58.11
CA ASP A 461 3.59 -21.52 58.17
C ASP A 461 4.44 -22.24 57.10
N GLY A 462 4.07 -22.02 55.83
CA GLY A 462 4.78 -22.54 54.67
C GLY A 462 5.73 -21.51 54.05
N THR A 463 6.72 -21.98 53.28
CA THR A 463 7.70 -21.13 52.57
C THR A 463 7.03 -20.01 51.76
N LEU A 464 6.02 -20.35 50.95
CA LEU A 464 5.25 -19.38 50.17
C LEU A 464 4.57 -18.31 51.04
N GLN A 465 4.03 -18.70 52.20
CA GLN A 465 3.36 -17.77 53.10
C GLN A 465 4.36 -16.81 53.76
N GLN A 466 5.52 -17.32 54.21
CA GLN A 466 6.58 -16.49 54.77
C GLN A 466 7.14 -15.48 53.77
N GLU A 467 7.25 -15.87 52.50
CA GLU A 467 7.78 -15.04 51.43
C GLU A 467 6.75 -13.98 50.99
N THR A 468 5.50 -14.39 50.78
CA THR A 468 4.42 -13.47 50.42
C THR A 468 4.03 -12.52 51.56
N ALA A 469 4.26 -12.89 52.83
CA ALA A 469 4.06 -12.01 54.00
C ALA A 469 4.92 -10.73 53.94
N ARG A 470 6.05 -10.76 53.24
CA ARG A 470 6.97 -9.61 53.12
C ARG A 470 6.52 -8.60 52.06
N LEU A 471 5.61 -9.00 51.16
CA LEU A 471 5.11 -8.15 50.10
C LEU A 471 4.10 -7.14 50.64
N LYS A 472 4.10 -5.93 50.08
CA LYS A 472 3.21 -4.82 50.46
C LYS A 472 2.63 -4.18 49.20
N ALA A 473 1.34 -4.35 48.99
CA ALA A 473 0.61 -3.73 47.89
C ALA A 473 -0.81 -3.34 48.34
N GLY A 474 -1.53 -2.56 47.51
CA GLY A 474 -2.90 -2.11 47.79
C GLY A 474 -3.11 -0.59 47.81
N ALA A 475 -4.35 -0.17 48.05
CA ALA A 475 -4.77 1.23 47.99
C ALA A 475 -4.06 2.12 49.02
N GLU A 476 -3.84 1.60 50.23
CA GLU A 476 -3.27 2.33 51.38
C GLU A 476 -1.73 2.35 51.38
N SER A 477 -1.08 1.70 50.42
CA SER A 477 0.38 1.69 50.34
C SER A 477 0.90 2.80 49.42
N ASP A 478 1.71 3.68 49.99
CA ASP A 478 2.43 4.76 49.27
C ASP A 478 3.58 4.22 48.41
N SER A 479 4.12 3.05 48.74
CA SER A 479 5.21 2.41 47.99
C SER A 479 5.07 0.90 47.95
N LEU A 480 5.05 0.35 46.74
CA LEU A 480 4.87 -1.07 46.51
C LEU A 480 6.15 -1.85 46.83
N TYR A 481 5.97 -3.00 47.48
CA TYR A 481 7.02 -3.99 47.71
C TYR A 481 6.57 -5.33 47.13
N LEU A 482 7.14 -5.69 45.98
CA LEU A 482 6.64 -6.77 45.13
C LEU A 482 7.68 -7.89 44.97
N LYS A 483 7.22 -9.07 44.54
CA LYS A 483 8.09 -10.14 44.06
C LYS A 483 8.34 -9.96 42.57
N LEU A 484 9.59 -9.89 42.16
CA LEU A 484 9.99 -9.81 40.76
C LEU A 484 9.87 -11.19 40.10
N ILE A 485 9.10 -11.28 39.01
CA ILE A 485 8.95 -12.53 38.23
C ILE A 485 9.50 -12.41 36.81
N LYS A 486 9.76 -11.18 36.34
CA LYS A 486 10.50 -10.89 35.11
C LYS A 486 11.32 -9.62 35.28
N ALA A 487 12.65 -9.74 35.26
CA ALA A 487 13.54 -8.58 35.22
C ALA A 487 13.48 -7.83 33.87
N ARG A 488 13.95 -6.59 33.86
CA ARG A 488 14.12 -5.83 32.62
C ARG A 488 15.20 -6.48 31.76
N ASN A 489 14.97 -6.57 30.44
CA ASN A 489 15.89 -7.23 29.50
C ASN A 489 16.37 -8.61 30.00
N PRO A 490 15.45 -9.58 30.19
CA PRO A 490 15.75 -10.85 30.87
C PRO A 490 16.84 -11.64 30.14
N ARG A 491 17.69 -12.34 30.91
CA ARG A 491 18.82 -13.14 30.41
C ARG A 491 18.88 -14.50 31.11
N PRO A 492 19.43 -15.56 30.48
CA PRO A 492 19.53 -16.90 31.06
C PRO A 492 20.17 -17.02 32.45
N GLY A 493 21.06 -16.09 32.84
CA GLY A 493 21.69 -16.10 34.17
C GLY A 493 20.88 -15.42 35.28
N PHE A 494 19.76 -14.76 34.95
CA PHE A 494 18.96 -14.03 35.93
C PHE A 494 18.06 -14.99 36.73
N PRO A 495 17.83 -14.76 38.03
CA PRO A 495 16.97 -15.63 38.85
C PRO A 495 15.56 -15.75 38.29
N THR A 496 15.02 -14.66 37.75
CA THR A 496 13.68 -14.64 37.15
C THR A 496 13.59 -15.35 35.81
N TRP A 497 14.72 -15.75 35.20
CA TRP A 497 14.70 -16.35 33.86
C TRP A 497 13.84 -17.60 33.84
N ASN A 498 13.97 -18.47 34.85
CA ASN A 498 13.31 -19.76 34.87
C ASN A 498 11.81 -19.68 35.17
N LEU A 499 11.33 -18.55 35.70
CA LEU A 499 9.92 -18.32 35.97
C LEU A 499 9.09 -18.15 34.69
N GLU A 500 9.70 -17.74 33.57
CA GLU A 500 9.04 -17.82 32.26
C GLU A 500 8.93 -19.28 31.81
N TRP A 501 7.72 -19.70 31.44
CA TRP A 501 7.47 -21.03 30.90
C TRP A 501 7.79 -21.07 29.40
N LYS A 502 8.79 -21.88 29.03
CA LYS A 502 9.40 -21.88 27.67
C LYS A 502 9.00 -23.07 26.80
N ASN A 503 8.05 -23.88 27.26
CA ASN A 503 7.66 -25.13 26.60
C ASN A 503 6.22 -25.07 26.06
N VAL A 504 5.72 -23.86 25.78
CA VAL A 504 4.37 -23.66 25.24
C VAL A 504 4.48 -23.21 23.80
N TYR A 505 3.84 -23.93 22.87
CA TYR A 505 3.92 -23.68 21.44
C TYR A 505 2.54 -23.42 20.86
N ARG A 506 2.45 -22.43 19.96
CA ARG A 506 1.20 -22.12 19.26
C ARG A 506 1.12 -22.94 17.97
N ILE A 507 0.23 -23.92 17.94
CA ILE A 507 0.05 -24.85 16.80
C ILE A 507 -0.91 -24.33 15.71
N ALA A 508 -1.63 -23.23 15.97
CA ALA A 508 -2.47 -22.57 14.97
C ALA A 508 -2.63 -21.07 15.26
N SER A 509 -2.68 -20.25 14.21
CA SER A 509 -3.08 -18.85 14.27
C SER A 509 -4.30 -18.64 13.35
N GLY A 510 -5.37 -18.05 13.87
CA GLY A 510 -6.51 -17.64 13.04
C GLY A 510 -7.58 -18.69 12.75
N PHE A 511 -7.95 -19.54 13.73
CA PHE A 511 -9.28 -20.14 13.67
C PHE A 511 -10.32 -19.03 13.79
N SER A 512 -10.82 -18.59 12.62
CA SER A 512 -12.04 -17.81 12.54
C SER A 512 -13.13 -18.54 13.30
N THR A 513 -13.86 -17.78 14.11
CA THR A 513 -15.02 -18.19 14.91
C THR A 513 -15.91 -19.13 14.08
N GLY A 514 -15.78 -20.46 14.26
CA GLY A 514 -16.55 -21.45 13.50
C GLY A 514 -15.81 -22.73 13.08
N ARG A 515 -14.47 -22.74 12.96
CA ARG A 515 -13.71 -23.99 12.73
C ARG A 515 -13.33 -24.63 14.07
N ARG A 516 -14.01 -25.72 14.44
CA ARG A 516 -13.62 -26.55 15.58
C ARG A 516 -12.36 -27.33 15.20
N PHE A 517 -11.23 -27.02 15.84
CA PHE A 517 -10.06 -27.89 15.83
C PHE A 517 -10.45 -29.21 16.51
N ASP A 518 -10.19 -30.34 15.86
CA ASP A 518 -10.34 -31.65 16.48
C ASP A 518 -8.93 -32.14 16.90
N PRO A 519 -8.61 -32.12 18.21
CA PRO A 519 -7.32 -32.60 18.71
C PRO A 519 -6.97 -34.01 18.26
N ARG A 520 -7.96 -34.86 17.95
CA ARG A 520 -7.74 -36.25 17.48
C ARG A 520 -7.13 -36.33 16.08
N THR A 521 -7.20 -35.23 15.33
CA THR A 521 -6.63 -35.11 13.98
C THR A 521 -5.23 -34.50 13.97
N LEU A 522 -4.74 -34.02 15.12
CA LEU A 522 -3.40 -33.48 15.24
C LEU A 522 -2.37 -34.61 15.17
N GLN A 523 -1.41 -34.46 14.27
CA GLN A 523 -0.19 -35.26 14.25
C GLN A 523 0.98 -34.33 14.58
N VAL A 524 1.73 -34.67 15.61
CA VAL A 524 2.95 -33.94 16.03
C VAL A 524 4.12 -34.89 15.83
N ASP A 525 5.16 -34.43 15.16
CA ASP A 525 6.42 -35.14 15.02
C ASP A 525 7.54 -34.25 15.56
N ILE A 526 8.40 -34.79 16.42
CA ILE A 526 9.59 -34.10 16.92
C ILE A 526 10.80 -34.69 16.21
N ALA A 527 11.54 -33.83 15.53
CA ALA A 527 12.72 -34.21 14.78
C ALA A 527 13.97 -33.50 15.33
N LYS A 528 15.09 -34.22 15.31
CA LYS A 528 16.41 -33.62 15.50
C LYS A 528 17.03 -33.36 14.14
N GLU A 529 17.29 -32.09 13.87
CA GLU A 529 18.07 -31.68 12.70
C GLU A 529 19.57 -31.89 12.99
N VAL A 530 20.26 -32.58 12.08
CA VAL A 530 21.71 -32.71 12.09
C VAL A 530 22.24 -32.19 10.76
N PRO A 531 23.16 -31.20 10.75
CA PRO A 531 23.65 -30.62 9.50
C PRO A 531 24.16 -31.69 8.53
N GLY A 532 23.60 -31.70 7.32
CA GLY A 532 23.97 -32.64 6.26
C GLY A 532 23.33 -34.04 6.37
N GLN A 533 22.36 -34.24 7.25
CA GLN A 533 21.57 -35.47 7.35
C GLN A 533 20.06 -35.15 7.25
N GLU A 534 19.27 -36.17 6.93
CA GLU A 534 17.81 -36.06 7.05
C GLU A 534 17.40 -35.94 8.52
N ASP A 535 16.27 -35.28 8.74
CA ASP A 535 15.66 -35.08 10.05
C ASP A 535 15.42 -36.41 10.76
N GLN A 536 16.00 -36.57 11.94
CA GLN A 536 15.91 -37.80 12.72
C GLN A 536 14.68 -37.73 13.63
N LEU A 537 13.69 -38.60 13.41
CA LEU A 537 12.49 -38.68 14.25
C LEU A 537 12.65 -39.57 15.49
N SER A 538 13.77 -40.30 15.59
CA SER A 538 14.02 -41.25 16.67
C SER A 538 15.51 -41.34 16.99
N GLN A 539 15.81 -41.71 18.22
CA GLN A 539 17.16 -41.99 18.69
C GLN A 539 17.16 -43.35 19.40
N GLN A 540 18.08 -44.23 19.00
CA GLN A 540 18.21 -45.59 19.55
C GLN A 540 16.90 -46.41 19.50
N GLY A 541 16.09 -46.22 18.46
CA GLY A 541 14.83 -46.94 18.25
C GLY A 541 13.62 -46.41 19.04
N ARG A 542 13.78 -45.33 19.82
CA ARG A 542 12.69 -44.62 20.50
C ARG A 542 12.41 -43.28 19.82
N SER A 543 11.15 -42.91 19.62
CA SER A 543 10.80 -41.62 19.01
C SER A 543 11.16 -40.46 19.95
N TYR A 544 11.39 -39.27 19.41
CA TYR A 544 11.62 -38.10 20.26
C TYR A 544 10.41 -37.73 21.12
N LEU A 545 9.18 -38.03 20.68
CA LEU A 545 7.98 -37.91 21.51
C LEU A 545 8.09 -38.74 22.79
N GLN A 546 8.52 -40.01 22.67
CA GLN A 546 8.70 -40.91 23.82
C GLN A 546 9.86 -40.47 24.71
N ILE A 547 10.97 -40.03 24.12
CA ILE A 547 12.15 -39.58 24.87
C ILE A 547 11.83 -38.33 25.69
N LEU A 548 10.99 -37.43 25.16
CA LEU A 548 10.57 -36.20 25.83
C LEU A 548 9.36 -36.40 26.76
N GLY A 549 8.84 -37.61 26.90
CA GLY A 549 7.70 -37.92 27.77
C GLY A 549 6.34 -37.44 27.26
N LEU A 550 6.22 -37.16 25.96
CA LEU A 550 4.99 -36.67 25.32
C LEU A 550 4.11 -37.79 24.75
N ASP A 551 4.60 -39.03 24.74
CA ASP A 551 3.92 -40.25 24.30
C ASP A 551 4.29 -41.37 25.28
N GLU A 552 3.51 -41.50 26.36
CA GLU A 552 3.69 -42.54 27.38
C GLU A 552 2.63 -43.64 27.32
N ARG A 553 1.50 -43.38 26.67
CA ARG A 553 0.38 -44.32 26.50
C ARG A 553 -0.22 -44.17 25.10
N GLY A 554 -0.84 -45.24 24.61
CA GLY A 554 -1.60 -45.15 23.36
C GLY A 554 -3.01 -44.58 23.60
N LYS A 555 -3.78 -44.47 22.51
CA LYS A 555 -5.15 -43.91 22.53
C LYS A 555 -6.14 -44.62 23.46
N ASP A 556 -5.94 -45.90 23.74
CA ASP A 556 -6.80 -46.68 24.63
C ASP A 556 -6.21 -46.76 26.05
N PRO A 557 -7.04 -46.72 27.12
CA PRO A 557 -6.55 -46.84 28.49
C PRO A 557 -5.70 -48.09 28.70
N GLY A 558 -4.43 -47.91 29.12
CA GLY A 558 -3.49 -49.00 29.38
C GLY A 558 -2.75 -49.54 28.15
N SER A 559 -2.94 -48.93 26.98
CA SER A 559 -2.17 -49.27 25.77
C SER A 559 -0.76 -48.66 25.80
N ALA A 560 0.19 -49.36 25.15
CA ALA A 560 1.57 -48.91 25.04
C ALA A 560 1.69 -47.65 24.14
N PRO A 561 2.75 -46.83 24.30
CA PRO A 561 3.03 -45.65 23.47
C PRO A 561 2.86 -45.92 21.97
N ASP A 562 2.09 -45.08 21.28
CA ASP A 562 1.68 -45.29 19.89
C ASP A 562 2.28 -44.27 18.89
N ARG A 563 3.26 -43.46 19.35
CA ARG A 563 3.92 -42.39 18.59
C ARG A 563 2.98 -41.25 18.22
N VAL A 564 1.85 -41.12 18.89
CA VAL A 564 0.99 -39.95 18.84
C VAL A 564 1.16 -39.20 20.15
N ILE A 565 1.15 -37.86 20.10
CA ILE A 565 1.19 -37.06 21.31
C ILE A 565 -0.02 -37.36 22.20
N ASP A 566 0.22 -37.53 23.49
CA ASP A 566 -0.84 -37.70 24.48
C ASP A 566 -1.75 -36.46 24.52
N ALA A 567 -3.07 -36.67 24.48
CA ALA A 567 -4.06 -35.59 24.41
C ALA A 567 -3.98 -34.62 25.60
N ASP A 568 -3.44 -35.07 26.72
CA ASP A 568 -3.22 -34.29 27.94
C ASP A 568 -2.28 -33.08 27.74
N TYR A 569 -1.45 -33.10 26.70
CA TYR A 569 -0.53 -32.01 26.35
C TYR A 569 -1.12 -30.99 25.36
N ILE A 570 -2.39 -31.15 24.97
CA ILE A 570 -3.10 -30.25 24.06
C ILE A 570 -4.16 -29.49 24.87
N ALA A 571 -3.97 -28.18 25.00
CA ALA A 571 -4.84 -27.27 25.76
C ALA A 571 -5.68 -26.37 24.84
#